data_AF-A0A1Q3KFZ6-F1
#
_entry.id   AF-A0A1Q3KFZ6-F1
#
_cell.length_a   1.000
_cell.length_b   1.000
_cell.length_c   1.000
_cell.angle_alpha   90.00
_cell.angle_beta   90.00
_cell.angle_gamma   90.00
#
_symmetry.space_group_name_H-M   'P 1'
#
loop_
_entity.id
_entity.type
_entity.pdbx_description
1 polymer ?
#
loop_
_entity_poly.entity_id
_entity_poly.type
_entity_poly.pdbx_seq_one_letter_code
_entity_poly.pdbx_strand_id
1 'polypeptide(L)'
;MTDNNNNTAGRPLGRRFSHVYMDRAVGLTDSPRLRRRISAEFEAVLRPSETSDQYRLKSYLERKTGETVPVVGDWHYLHFRQFLETSPLDTFLDSITLLAQFHPSNSNVSQAWITACSSIFREEQTAYSLDDAGGVHLHVDKAFQTDRALAVEALRGPRYEAAADLLAQAYIHLNGSRPSPRDAFKNAFDAVETLFKLMTGEARVGDREALKNVSPMLNARYKADETAKTASQLLLKGFIDWVAAAHQYRHGPSEDGAAEPPPEVWQHLLSQAASHIRWLSDLDRWNLGAAV
;
A
#
# COMPACT_ATOMS: atom_id res chain seq x y z
N MET A 1 -34.98 22.01 -31.76
CA MET A 1 -33.60 22.53 -31.85
C MET A 1 -32.74 21.57 -31.06
N THR A 2 -31.93 20.82 -31.77
CA THR A 2 -31.06 19.75 -31.27
C THR A 2 -29.90 20.35 -30.49
N ASP A 3 -29.78 20.00 -29.21
CA ASP A 3 -28.59 20.25 -28.41
C ASP A 3 -27.44 19.39 -28.93
N ASN A 4 -26.70 19.97 -29.86
CA ASN A 4 -25.31 19.62 -30.13
C ASN A 4 -24.48 20.10 -28.94
N ASN A 5 -24.23 19.24 -27.94
CA ASN A 5 -23.09 19.44 -27.07
C ASN A 5 -21.99 18.45 -27.43
N ASN A 6 -21.10 18.99 -28.25
CA ASN A 6 -19.92 18.36 -28.81
C ASN A 6 -19.08 17.67 -27.73
N ASN A 7 -18.90 16.38 -27.98
CA ASN A 7 -17.77 15.56 -27.59
C ASN A 7 -16.45 16.24 -28.02
N THR A 8 -15.95 17.17 -27.22
CA THR A 8 -14.51 17.46 -27.16
C THR A 8 -13.99 16.73 -25.95
N ALA A 9 -13.01 15.86 -26.15
CA ALA A 9 -12.17 15.34 -25.08
C ALA A 9 -11.51 16.54 -24.37
N GLY A 10 -12.21 17.08 -23.36
CA GLY A 10 -11.97 18.41 -22.83
C GLY A 10 -10.64 18.48 -22.11
N ARG A 11 -9.79 19.42 -22.52
CA ARG A 11 -8.56 19.75 -21.76
C ARG A 11 -8.98 20.05 -20.31
N PRO A 12 -8.33 19.44 -19.30
CA PRO A 12 -8.72 19.68 -17.91
C PRO A 12 -8.47 21.14 -17.54
N LEU A 13 -9.54 21.84 -17.16
CA LEU A 13 -9.52 23.24 -16.76
C LEU A 13 -8.96 23.40 -15.35
N GLY A 14 -8.14 24.43 -15.14
CA GLY A 14 -7.64 24.84 -13.82
C GLY A 14 -6.63 23.89 -13.15
N ARG A 15 -6.13 22.85 -13.84
CA ARG A 15 -5.12 21.93 -13.31
C ARG A 15 -3.71 22.35 -13.72
N ARG A 16 -2.73 22.11 -12.84
CA ARG A 16 -1.31 22.33 -13.16
C ARG A 16 -0.87 21.45 -14.31
N PHE A 17 -0.05 21.99 -15.21
CA PHE A 17 0.49 21.27 -16.37
C PHE A 17 1.11 19.91 -16.00
N SER A 18 1.91 19.87 -14.93
CA SER A 18 2.56 18.65 -14.46
C SER A 18 1.62 17.57 -13.90
N HIS A 19 0.34 17.87 -13.69
CA HIS A 19 -0.67 16.88 -13.26
C HIS A 19 -1.46 16.31 -14.43
N VAL A 20 -1.34 16.92 -15.59
CA VAL A 20 -2.14 16.60 -16.77
C VAL A 20 -1.28 15.96 -17.84
N TYR A 21 -0.05 16.45 -18.02
CA TYR A 21 0.75 16.15 -19.21
C TYR A 21 2.11 15.53 -18.91
N MET A 22 2.52 15.46 -17.65
CA MET A 22 3.78 14.82 -17.27
C MET A 22 3.47 13.47 -16.63
N ASP A 23 3.95 12.40 -17.26
CA ASP A 23 4.00 11.09 -16.64
C ASP A 23 5.15 11.12 -15.64
N ARG A 24 4.83 11.05 -14.35
CA ARG A 24 5.85 11.03 -13.32
C ARG A 24 6.23 9.58 -13.09
N ALA A 25 7.53 9.29 -13.04
CA ALA A 25 8.00 7.98 -12.65
C ALA A 25 7.43 7.65 -11.27
N VAL A 26 6.61 6.60 -11.20
CA VAL A 26 5.99 6.09 -9.98
C VAL A 26 7.12 5.75 -9.00
N GLY A 27 7.05 6.28 -7.78
CA GLY A 27 7.89 5.82 -6.68
C GLY A 27 9.19 6.60 -6.42
N LEU A 28 9.25 7.90 -6.71
CA LEU A 28 10.23 8.74 -6.00
C LEU A 28 9.83 8.79 -4.52
N THR A 29 10.42 7.91 -3.71
CA THR A 29 10.29 7.89 -2.25
C THR A 29 10.75 9.22 -1.68
N ASP A 30 11.89 9.74 -2.11
CA ASP A 30 12.40 11.04 -1.70
C ASP A 30 12.79 11.88 -2.91
N SER A 31 12.31 13.11 -2.99
CA SER A 31 12.73 14.04 -4.03
C SER A 31 12.95 15.45 -3.48
N PRO A 32 13.94 16.20 -4.02
CA PRO A 32 14.14 17.59 -3.64
C PRO A 32 12.90 18.47 -3.85
N ARG A 33 12.07 18.13 -4.84
CA ARG A 33 10.81 18.84 -5.11
C ARG A 33 9.78 18.58 -4.01
N LEU A 34 9.58 17.32 -3.61
CA LEU A 34 8.71 16.95 -2.49
C LEU A 34 9.07 17.75 -1.24
N ARG A 35 10.35 17.71 -0.85
CA ARG A 35 10.86 18.41 0.35
C ARG A 35 10.65 19.91 0.29
N ARG A 36 10.94 20.56 -0.85
CA ARG A 36 10.70 22.00 -1.07
C ARG A 36 9.22 22.39 -0.98
N ARG A 37 8.31 21.50 -1.40
CA ARG A 37 6.87 21.77 -1.32
C ARG A 37 6.38 21.67 0.11
N ILE A 38 6.77 20.62 0.83
CA ILE A 38 6.43 20.43 2.25
C ILE A 38 7.02 21.57 3.10
N SER A 39 8.27 21.98 2.84
CA SER A 39 8.89 23.12 3.54
C SER A 39 8.15 24.44 3.28
N ALA A 40 7.68 24.67 2.05
CA ALA A 40 6.86 25.84 1.72
C ALA A 40 5.48 25.83 2.42
N GLU A 41 4.81 24.67 2.52
CA GLU A 41 3.55 24.55 3.27
C GLU A 41 3.76 24.75 4.77
N PHE A 42 4.91 24.33 5.31
CA PHE A 42 5.23 24.57 6.72
C PHE A 42 5.30 26.08 6.99
N GLU A 43 6.00 26.82 6.13
CA GLU A 43 6.10 28.28 6.23
C GLU A 43 4.73 28.98 6.09
N ALA A 44 3.84 28.44 5.26
CA ALA A 44 2.55 29.06 4.98
C ALA A 44 1.47 28.74 6.03
N VAL A 45 1.45 27.50 6.54
CA VAL A 45 0.33 26.98 7.35
C VAL A 45 0.69 26.85 8.83
N LEU A 46 1.92 26.45 9.13
CA LEU A 46 2.31 26.03 10.48
C LEU A 46 3.29 26.96 11.19
N ARG A 47 4.04 27.78 10.46
CA ARG A 47 5.11 28.56 11.06
C ARG A 47 4.57 29.46 12.19
N PRO A 48 5.01 29.27 13.44
CA PRO A 48 4.60 30.14 14.53
C PRO A 48 5.07 31.58 14.27
N SER A 49 4.19 32.56 14.49
CA SER A 49 4.52 33.98 14.36
C SER A 49 5.41 34.47 15.50
N GLU A 50 5.24 33.90 16.70
CA GLU A 50 6.01 34.27 17.89
C GLU A 50 7.34 33.52 17.95
N THR A 51 8.40 34.26 18.28
CA THR A 51 9.76 33.70 18.42
C THR A 51 9.82 32.62 19.50
N SER A 52 9.14 32.83 20.62
CA SER A 52 9.01 31.85 21.72
C SER A 52 8.50 30.50 21.24
N ASP A 53 7.44 30.49 20.43
CA ASP A 53 6.85 29.26 19.89
C ASP A 53 7.73 28.59 18.84
N GLN A 54 8.46 29.37 18.04
CA GLN A 54 9.47 28.82 17.12
C GLN A 54 10.56 28.06 17.88
N TYR A 55 11.07 28.60 18.99
CA TYR A 55 12.05 27.90 19.84
C TYR A 55 11.46 26.66 20.54
N ARG A 56 10.18 26.70 20.94
CA ARG A 56 9.47 25.53 21.48
C ARG A 56 9.33 24.44 20.42
N LEU A 57 9.00 24.80 19.18
CA LEU A 57 8.92 23.87 18.07
C LEU A 57 10.27 23.24 17.75
N LYS A 58 11.34 24.05 17.67
CA LYS A 58 12.72 23.54 17.52
C LYS A 58 13.04 22.52 18.61
N SER A 59 12.86 22.90 19.88
CA SER A 59 13.16 22.03 21.03
C SER A 59 12.27 20.78 21.08
N TYR A 60 11.12 20.80 20.43
CA TYR A 60 10.23 19.65 20.31
C TYR A 60 10.74 18.69 19.22
N LEU A 61 11.06 19.21 18.02
CA LEU A 61 11.62 18.40 16.92
C LEU A 61 12.95 17.76 17.32
N GLU A 62 13.91 18.55 17.80
CA GLU A 62 15.26 18.04 18.13
C GLU A 62 15.23 16.95 19.20
N ARG A 63 14.33 17.06 20.18
CA ARG A 63 14.17 16.06 21.23
C ARG A 63 13.53 14.76 20.73
N LYS A 64 12.70 14.84 19.69
CA LYS A 64 11.94 13.71 19.18
C LYS A 64 12.67 12.98 18.07
N THR A 65 13.40 13.70 17.21
CA THR A 65 14.15 13.13 16.09
C THR A 65 15.62 12.90 16.42
N GLY A 66 16.19 13.62 17.40
CA GLY A 66 17.63 13.60 17.67
C GLY A 66 18.47 14.47 16.73
N GLU A 67 17.83 15.10 15.74
CA GLU A 67 18.49 15.93 14.73
C GLU A 67 18.44 17.41 15.09
N THR A 68 19.45 18.20 14.68
CA THR A 68 19.52 19.64 15.02
C THR A 68 18.85 20.50 13.96
N VAL A 69 18.01 21.46 14.38
CA VAL A 69 17.46 22.48 13.48
C VAL A 69 18.52 23.56 13.26
N PRO A 70 18.97 23.81 12.01
CA PRO A 70 20.03 24.78 11.73
C PRO A 70 19.65 26.19 12.17
N VAL A 71 20.63 26.91 12.67
CA VAL A 71 20.54 28.32 13.06
C VAL A 71 21.47 29.10 12.14
N VAL A 72 20.97 30.17 11.51
CA VAL A 72 21.73 30.95 10.52
C VAL A 72 21.85 32.41 10.95
N GLY A 73 23.08 32.92 10.87
CA GLY A 73 23.43 34.32 11.15
C GLY A 73 23.50 34.68 12.64
N ASP A 74 24.03 35.87 12.92
CA ASP A 74 24.25 36.36 14.28
C ASP A 74 22.95 36.56 15.07
N TRP A 75 21.82 36.68 14.36
CA TRP A 75 20.49 36.89 14.92
C TRP A 75 19.77 35.60 15.32
N HIS A 76 20.46 34.45 15.30
CA HIS A 76 19.94 33.16 15.72
C HIS A 76 18.63 32.75 15.02
N TYR A 77 18.53 33.01 13.71
CA TYR A 77 17.34 32.68 12.94
C TYR A 77 17.22 31.17 12.71
N LEU A 78 16.08 30.58 13.07
CA LEU A 78 15.82 29.15 12.92
C LEU A 78 15.47 28.81 11.48
N HIS A 79 16.25 27.92 10.86
CA HIS A 79 16.15 27.62 9.44
C HIS A 79 15.41 26.29 9.18
N PHE A 80 14.14 26.22 9.62
CA PHE A 80 13.28 25.03 9.46
C PHE A 80 13.18 24.54 8.01
N ARG A 81 13.21 25.46 7.04
CA ARG A 81 13.25 25.10 5.63
C ARG A 81 14.47 24.24 5.27
N GLN A 82 15.65 24.62 5.77
CA GLN A 82 16.87 23.83 5.52
C GLN A 82 16.76 22.49 6.23
N PHE A 83 16.29 22.47 7.48
CA PHE A 83 16.05 21.23 8.22
C PHE A 83 15.18 20.24 7.41
N LEU A 84 14.01 20.65 6.93
CA LEU A 84 13.11 19.77 6.14
C LEU A 84 13.70 19.38 4.77
N GLU A 85 14.50 20.25 4.16
CA GLU A 85 15.09 20.01 2.84
C GLU A 85 16.34 19.12 2.86
N THR A 86 17.06 19.06 4.00
CA THR A 86 18.35 18.35 4.08
C THR A 86 18.40 17.23 5.12
N SER A 87 17.37 17.06 5.97
CA SER A 87 17.35 15.99 6.96
C SER A 87 17.30 14.59 6.32
N PRO A 88 17.77 13.54 7.02
CA PRO A 88 17.52 12.16 6.65
C PRO A 88 16.03 11.88 6.36
N LEU A 89 15.73 10.92 5.47
CA LEU A 89 14.36 10.68 5.00
C LEU A 89 13.40 10.28 6.13
N ASP A 90 13.83 9.39 7.02
CA ASP A 90 13.09 9.03 8.23
C ASP A 90 12.77 10.26 9.10
N THR A 91 13.78 11.10 9.37
CA THR A 91 13.59 12.37 10.11
C THR A 91 12.63 13.31 9.40
N PHE A 92 12.69 13.41 8.07
CA PHE A 92 11.78 14.22 7.28
C PHE A 92 10.33 13.75 7.40
N LEU A 93 10.08 12.45 7.30
CA LEU A 93 8.74 11.87 7.41
C LEU A 93 8.21 11.99 8.85
N ASP A 94 9.04 11.71 9.86
CA ASP A 94 8.69 11.91 11.28
C ASP A 94 8.35 13.36 11.56
N SER A 95 9.10 14.31 10.98
CA SER A 95 8.85 15.73 11.17
C SER A 95 7.47 16.14 10.69
N ILE A 96 6.92 15.55 9.63
CA ILE A 96 5.56 15.84 9.16
C ILE A 96 4.52 15.47 10.23
N THR A 97 4.65 14.30 10.85
CA THR A 97 3.78 13.85 11.94
C THR A 97 3.96 14.68 13.21
N LEU A 98 5.20 14.95 13.60
CA LEU A 98 5.52 15.79 14.77
C LEU A 98 4.97 17.21 14.62
N LEU A 99 5.06 17.78 13.41
CA LEU A 99 4.50 19.10 13.10
C LEU A 99 2.97 19.11 13.21
N ALA A 100 2.28 18.04 12.80
CA ALA A 100 0.84 17.89 13.00
C ALA A 100 0.47 17.83 14.50
N GLN A 101 1.32 17.19 15.31
CA GLN A 101 1.10 16.98 16.75
C GLN A 101 1.53 18.16 17.64
N PHE A 102 2.38 19.06 17.14
CA PHE A 102 2.86 20.20 17.91
C PHE A 102 1.73 21.16 18.31
N HIS A 103 0.72 21.30 17.44
CA HIS A 103 -0.51 22.01 17.76
C HIS A 103 -1.51 21.06 18.42
N PRO A 104 -2.46 21.57 19.26
CA PRO A 104 -3.49 20.75 19.86
C PRO A 104 -4.19 19.88 18.80
N SER A 105 -4.30 18.58 19.09
CA SER A 105 -4.97 17.59 18.25
C SER A 105 -6.39 18.10 17.94
N ASN A 106 -6.73 18.24 16.66
CA ASN A 106 -7.97 18.86 16.13
C ASN A 106 -8.00 20.38 15.98
N SER A 107 -6.86 21.06 16.05
CA SER A 107 -6.80 22.45 15.57
C SER A 107 -7.00 22.49 14.05
N ASN A 108 -7.71 23.53 13.56
CA ASN A 108 -7.85 23.80 12.12
C ASN A 108 -6.48 23.87 11.41
N VAL A 109 -5.45 24.30 12.15
CA VAL A 109 -4.07 24.41 11.69
C VAL A 109 -3.45 23.02 11.43
N SER A 110 -3.59 22.09 12.37
CA SER A 110 -3.10 20.70 12.19
C SER A 110 -3.81 20.01 11.02
N GLN A 111 -5.14 20.18 10.91
CA GLN A 111 -5.90 19.59 9.79
C GLN A 111 -5.57 20.22 8.43
N ALA A 112 -5.32 21.54 8.38
CA ALA A 112 -4.84 22.20 7.18
C ALA A 112 -3.46 21.67 6.74
N TRP A 113 -2.55 21.46 7.70
CA TRP A 113 -1.25 20.86 7.45
C TRP A 113 -1.34 19.44 6.90
N ILE A 114 -2.11 18.56 7.55
CA ILE A 114 -2.32 17.18 7.12
C ILE A 114 -2.91 17.14 5.71
N THR A 115 -3.90 17.99 5.44
CA THR A 115 -4.55 18.10 4.12
C THR A 115 -3.55 18.55 3.05
N ALA A 116 -2.73 19.57 3.34
CA ALA A 116 -1.71 20.07 2.42
C ALA A 116 -0.65 19.00 2.11
N CYS A 117 -0.11 18.34 3.13
CA CYS A 117 0.86 17.26 2.97
C CYS A 117 0.29 16.08 2.17
N SER A 118 -0.94 15.66 2.49
CA SER A 118 -1.65 14.59 1.77
C SER A 118 -1.86 14.92 0.29
N SER A 119 -2.15 16.18 -0.02
CA SER A 119 -2.24 16.65 -1.40
C SER A 119 -0.89 16.56 -2.11
N ILE A 120 0.18 17.03 -1.47
CA ILE A 120 1.53 16.99 -2.01
C ILE A 120 1.97 15.54 -2.28
N PHE A 121 1.80 14.63 -1.33
CA PHE A 121 2.18 13.22 -1.49
C PHE A 121 1.51 12.59 -2.71
N ARG A 122 0.20 12.84 -2.87
CA ARG A 122 -0.58 12.36 -4.03
C ARG A 122 -0.11 12.94 -5.35
N GLU A 123 0.17 14.24 -5.39
CA GLU A 123 0.59 14.95 -6.61
C GLU A 123 2.03 14.66 -7.00
N GLU A 124 2.90 14.38 -6.02
CA GLU A 124 4.28 13.94 -6.22
C GLU A 124 4.39 12.43 -6.41
N GLN A 125 3.27 11.68 -6.31
CA GLN A 125 3.19 10.22 -6.45
C GLN A 125 4.20 9.47 -5.57
N THR A 126 4.30 9.91 -4.32
CA THR A 126 5.19 9.31 -3.33
C THR A 126 4.70 7.94 -2.90
N ALA A 127 5.61 7.08 -2.44
CA ALA A 127 5.28 5.83 -1.76
C ALA A 127 4.81 6.06 -0.30
N TYR A 128 4.26 7.23 0.01
CA TYR A 128 3.80 7.62 1.34
C TYR A 128 2.39 8.23 1.30
N SER A 129 1.63 8.05 2.38
CA SER A 129 0.31 8.66 2.63
C SER A 129 0.20 9.10 4.08
N LEU A 130 -0.72 10.02 4.39
CA LEU A 130 -1.03 10.41 5.77
C LEU A 130 -2.39 9.83 6.19
N ASP A 131 -2.53 9.47 7.46
CA ASP A 131 -3.83 9.22 8.10
C ASP A 131 -4.46 10.52 8.65
N ASP A 132 -5.69 10.41 9.19
CA ASP A 132 -6.45 11.54 9.74
C ASP A 132 -5.79 12.17 10.99
N ALA A 133 -4.86 11.47 11.63
CA ALA A 133 -4.08 11.93 12.77
C ALA A 133 -2.71 12.52 12.35
N GLY A 134 -2.40 12.54 11.05
CA GLY A 134 -1.14 13.03 10.50
C GLY A 134 0.03 12.04 10.57
N GLY A 135 -0.23 10.77 10.87
CA GLY A 135 0.75 9.69 10.79
C GLY A 135 1.12 9.40 9.35
N VAL A 136 2.42 9.36 9.04
CA VAL A 136 2.91 8.99 7.71
C VAL A 136 3.01 7.45 7.60
N HIS A 137 2.43 6.91 6.53
CA HIS A 137 2.38 5.48 6.21
C HIS A 137 2.97 5.22 4.83
N LEU A 138 3.43 4.00 4.58
CA LEU A 138 3.75 3.57 3.21
C LEU A 138 2.47 3.52 2.36
N HIS A 139 2.48 4.21 1.24
CA HIS A 139 1.42 4.16 0.24
C HIS A 139 1.56 2.88 -0.58
N VAL A 140 0.70 1.90 -0.28
CA VAL A 140 0.53 0.76 -1.18
C VAL A 140 -0.26 1.23 -2.40
N ASP A 141 0.21 0.88 -3.59
CA ASP A 141 -0.31 1.45 -4.83
C ASP A 141 -1.83 1.21 -5.02
N LYS A 142 -2.46 2.02 -5.88
CA LYS A 142 -3.91 1.91 -6.15
C LYS A 142 -4.31 0.53 -6.71
N ALA A 143 -3.45 -0.12 -7.49
CA ALA A 143 -3.73 -1.45 -8.04
C ALA A 143 -3.78 -2.48 -6.91
N PHE A 144 -2.83 -2.45 -5.97
CA PHE A 144 -2.85 -3.26 -4.76
C PHE A 144 -4.13 -3.05 -3.94
N GLN A 145 -4.54 -1.79 -3.74
CA GLN A 145 -5.78 -1.49 -3.01
C GLN A 145 -7.03 -2.01 -3.74
N THR A 146 -7.02 -1.94 -5.07
CA THR A 146 -8.09 -2.48 -5.91
C THR A 146 -8.12 -4.01 -5.85
N ASP A 147 -6.98 -4.66 -5.98
CA ASP A 147 -6.85 -6.11 -5.90
C ASP A 147 -7.25 -6.63 -4.52
N ARG A 148 -6.88 -5.92 -3.46
CA ARG A 148 -7.37 -6.17 -2.10
C ARG A 148 -8.90 -6.17 -2.05
N ALA A 149 -9.53 -5.09 -2.52
CA ALA A 149 -10.98 -4.95 -2.46
C ALA A 149 -11.68 -6.07 -3.25
N LEU A 150 -11.15 -6.41 -4.43
CA LEU A 150 -11.69 -7.48 -5.27
C LEU A 150 -11.47 -8.88 -4.67
N ALA A 151 -10.36 -9.13 -3.98
CA ALA A 151 -10.13 -10.39 -3.29
C ALA A 151 -11.05 -10.56 -2.07
N VAL A 152 -11.29 -9.49 -1.31
CA VAL A 152 -12.28 -9.49 -0.22
C VAL A 152 -13.69 -9.75 -0.76
N GLU A 153 -14.06 -9.10 -1.87
CA GLU A 153 -15.33 -9.36 -2.55
C GLU A 153 -15.46 -10.83 -2.98
N ALA A 154 -14.39 -11.38 -3.54
CA ALA A 154 -14.37 -12.75 -4.02
C ALA A 154 -14.55 -13.78 -2.89
N LEU A 155 -14.17 -13.45 -1.66
CA LEU A 155 -14.38 -14.30 -0.48
C LEU A 155 -15.69 -14.02 0.27
N ARG A 156 -16.61 -13.22 -0.29
CA ARG A 156 -17.93 -13.05 0.33
C ARG A 156 -18.72 -14.37 0.31
N GLY A 157 -19.22 -14.74 1.48
CA GLY A 157 -20.16 -15.83 1.70
C GLY A 157 -19.71 -16.81 2.80
N PRO A 158 -20.64 -17.56 3.42
CA PRO A 158 -20.32 -18.42 4.58
C PRO A 158 -19.26 -19.49 4.32
N ARG A 159 -19.18 -20.01 3.08
CA ARG A 159 -18.20 -21.03 2.71
C ARG A 159 -16.76 -20.53 2.82
N TYR A 160 -16.52 -19.24 2.58
CA TYR A 160 -15.17 -18.67 2.47
C TYR A 160 -14.76 -17.82 3.69
N GLU A 161 -15.59 -17.80 4.75
CA GLU A 161 -15.42 -16.94 5.92
C GLU A 161 -14.02 -17.06 6.56
N ALA A 162 -13.55 -18.28 6.82
CA ALA A 162 -12.22 -18.50 7.39
C ALA A 162 -11.07 -17.96 6.51
N ALA A 163 -11.20 -18.08 5.18
CA ALA A 163 -10.21 -17.50 4.26
C ALA A 163 -10.30 -15.97 4.24
N ALA A 164 -11.51 -15.40 4.33
CA ALA A 164 -11.74 -13.97 4.39
C ALA A 164 -11.12 -13.36 5.67
N ASP A 165 -11.28 -14.01 6.82
CA ASP A 165 -10.71 -13.59 8.09
C ASP A 165 -9.18 -13.57 8.07
N LEU A 166 -8.56 -14.60 7.49
CA LEU A 166 -7.11 -14.64 7.32
C LEU A 166 -6.62 -13.53 6.39
N LEU A 167 -7.32 -13.31 5.27
CA LEU A 167 -6.97 -12.22 4.36
C LEU A 167 -7.15 -10.84 5.04
N ALA A 168 -8.18 -10.67 5.87
CA ALA A 168 -8.36 -9.44 6.65
C ALA A 168 -7.23 -9.22 7.66
N GLN A 169 -6.83 -10.28 8.38
CA GLN A 169 -5.68 -10.25 9.30
C GLN A 169 -4.38 -9.88 8.59
N ALA A 170 -4.17 -10.39 7.37
CA ALA A 170 -3.03 -10.01 6.55
C ALA A 170 -2.92 -8.48 6.37
N TYR A 171 -4.04 -7.82 6.08
CA TYR A 171 -4.06 -6.36 5.91
C TYR A 171 -3.95 -5.60 7.23
N ILE A 172 -4.41 -6.16 8.36
CA ILE A 172 -4.18 -5.56 9.68
C ILE A 172 -2.68 -5.52 9.98
N HIS A 173 -1.95 -6.60 9.68
CA HIS A 173 -0.50 -6.62 9.88
C HIS A 173 0.26 -5.62 9.00
N LEU A 174 -0.26 -5.21 7.85
CA LEU A 174 0.35 -4.15 7.04
C LEU A 174 0.05 -2.75 7.55
N ASN A 175 -1.13 -2.52 8.11
CA ASN A 175 -1.62 -1.20 8.50
C ASN A 175 -1.50 -0.91 10.01
N GLY A 176 -0.96 -1.86 10.80
CA GLY A 176 -0.77 -1.70 12.23
C GLY A 176 0.31 -0.68 12.58
N SER A 177 0.35 -0.25 13.85
CA SER A 177 1.37 0.69 14.37
C SER A 177 2.81 0.19 14.25
N ARG A 178 2.98 -1.12 14.09
CA ARG A 178 4.22 -1.78 13.70
C ARG A 178 3.93 -2.73 12.54
N PRO A 179 4.02 -2.26 11.28
CA PRO A 179 3.78 -3.11 10.12
C PRO A 179 4.69 -4.34 10.16
N SER A 180 4.11 -5.50 9.89
CA SER A 180 4.84 -6.78 9.76
C SER A 180 4.51 -7.38 8.40
N PRO A 181 5.29 -7.07 7.35
CA PRO A 181 5.09 -7.64 6.02
C PRO A 181 5.16 -9.17 6.01
N ARG A 182 5.97 -9.74 6.92
CA ARG A 182 6.07 -11.18 7.14
C ARG A 182 4.75 -11.78 7.61
N ASP A 183 4.16 -11.23 8.69
CA ASP A 183 2.90 -11.75 9.23
C ASP A 183 1.72 -11.48 8.29
N ALA A 184 1.75 -10.34 7.59
CA ALA A 184 0.81 -10.03 6.54
C ALA A 184 0.83 -11.11 5.45
N PHE A 185 2.02 -11.41 4.95
CA PHE A 185 2.20 -12.40 3.91
C PHE A 185 1.80 -13.81 4.37
N LYS A 186 2.20 -14.21 5.58
CA LYS A 186 1.83 -15.50 6.18
C LYS A 186 0.31 -15.68 6.22
N ASN A 187 -0.42 -14.69 6.71
CA ASN A 187 -1.88 -14.72 6.75
C ASN A 187 -2.51 -14.77 5.35
N ALA A 188 -1.95 -14.05 4.38
CA ALA A 188 -2.43 -14.11 2.99
C ALA A 188 -2.20 -15.48 2.34
N PHE A 189 -1.05 -16.12 2.62
CA PHE A 189 -0.81 -17.50 2.20
C PHE A 189 -1.79 -18.46 2.86
N ASP A 190 -1.99 -18.34 4.18
CA ASP A 190 -2.92 -19.20 4.91
C ASP A 190 -4.36 -19.02 4.41
N ALA A 191 -4.75 -17.82 3.94
CA ALA A 191 -6.03 -17.59 3.27
C ALA A 191 -6.15 -18.37 1.95
N VAL A 192 -5.11 -18.32 1.10
CA VAL A 192 -5.05 -19.09 -0.15
C VAL A 192 -5.09 -20.60 0.12
N GLU A 193 -4.31 -21.07 1.09
CA GLU A 193 -4.28 -22.48 1.48
C GLU A 193 -5.64 -22.94 2.05
N THR A 194 -6.31 -22.09 2.82
CA THR A 194 -7.67 -22.36 3.34
C THR A 194 -8.69 -22.47 2.22
N LEU A 195 -8.65 -21.56 1.24
CA LEU A 195 -9.50 -21.64 0.05
C LEU A 195 -9.23 -22.93 -0.75
N PHE A 196 -7.96 -23.29 -0.95
CA PHE A 196 -7.57 -24.52 -1.63
C PHE A 196 -8.09 -25.78 -0.90
N LYS A 197 -8.00 -25.83 0.43
CA LYS A 197 -8.56 -26.90 1.26
C LYS A 197 -10.06 -27.04 1.05
N LEU A 198 -10.80 -25.93 1.03
CA LEU A 198 -12.25 -25.93 0.80
C LEU A 198 -12.62 -26.47 -0.59
N MET A 199 -11.84 -26.12 -1.60
CA MET A 199 -12.04 -26.55 -2.99
C MET A 199 -11.79 -28.03 -3.21
N THR A 200 -10.75 -28.58 -2.57
CA THR A 200 -10.18 -29.88 -2.96
C THR A 200 -10.30 -30.95 -1.89
N GLY A 201 -10.52 -30.57 -0.63
CA GLY A 201 -10.47 -31.47 0.53
C GLY A 201 -9.06 -31.91 0.93
N GLU A 202 -8.01 -31.44 0.24
CA GLU A 202 -6.61 -31.77 0.58
C GLU A 202 -6.16 -31.02 1.85
N ALA A 203 -5.19 -31.59 2.58
CA ALA A 203 -4.72 -31.02 3.84
C ALA A 203 -3.78 -29.80 3.69
N ARG A 204 -3.19 -29.60 2.50
CA ARG A 204 -2.25 -28.50 2.21
C ARG A 204 -2.20 -28.22 0.73
N VAL A 205 -1.76 -27.02 0.37
CA VAL A 205 -1.43 -26.69 -1.02
C VAL A 205 0.03 -27.07 -1.30
N GLY A 206 0.26 -27.79 -2.40
CA GLY A 206 1.58 -28.18 -2.87
C GLY A 206 1.51 -28.50 -4.37
N ASP A 207 2.66 -28.60 -5.02
CA ASP A 207 2.76 -28.77 -6.49
C ASP A 207 1.93 -29.96 -6.98
N ARG A 208 2.08 -31.11 -6.31
CA ARG A 208 1.39 -32.35 -6.67
C ARG A 208 -0.11 -32.25 -6.43
N GLU A 209 -0.52 -31.72 -5.28
CA GLU A 209 -1.91 -31.56 -4.89
C GLU A 209 -2.63 -30.56 -5.81
N ALA A 210 -1.98 -29.46 -6.18
CA ALA A 210 -2.51 -28.46 -7.09
C ALA A 210 -2.71 -29.03 -8.50
N LEU A 211 -1.72 -29.73 -9.05
CA LEU A 211 -1.85 -30.40 -10.36
C LEU A 211 -2.94 -31.47 -10.36
N LYS A 212 -2.98 -32.30 -9.31
CA LYS A 212 -3.95 -33.40 -9.19
C LYS A 212 -5.40 -32.89 -9.15
N ASN A 213 -5.66 -31.80 -8.41
CA ASN A 213 -7.02 -31.37 -8.11
C ASN A 213 -7.50 -30.19 -8.98
N VAL A 214 -6.64 -29.22 -9.29
CA VAL A 214 -7.03 -28.02 -10.04
C VAL A 214 -6.98 -28.25 -11.55
N SER A 215 -6.00 -29.02 -12.05
CA SER A 215 -5.88 -29.27 -13.49
C SER A 215 -7.13 -29.92 -14.10
N PRO A 216 -7.78 -30.92 -13.47
CA PRO A 216 -9.05 -31.47 -13.97
C PRO A 216 -10.19 -30.43 -14.01
N MET A 217 -10.31 -29.57 -12.99
CA MET A 217 -11.32 -28.51 -12.96
C MET A 217 -11.15 -27.54 -14.13
N LEU A 218 -9.90 -27.14 -14.41
CA LEU A 218 -9.57 -26.26 -15.54
C LEU A 218 -9.87 -26.94 -16.89
N ASN A 219 -9.49 -28.19 -17.05
CA ASN A 219 -9.75 -28.96 -18.27
C ASN A 219 -11.25 -29.11 -18.53
N ALA A 220 -12.05 -29.31 -17.48
CA ALA A 220 -13.50 -29.39 -17.60
C ALA A 220 -14.13 -28.03 -17.93
N ARG A 221 -13.67 -26.94 -17.28
CA ARG A 221 -14.18 -25.57 -17.50
C ARG A 221 -13.93 -25.07 -18.91
N TYR A 222 -12.74 -25.34 -19.44
CA TYR A 222 -12.31 -24.83 -20.75
C TYR A 222 -12.30 -25.90 -21.84
N LYS A 223 -13.10 -26.98 -21.68
CA LYS A 223 -13.14 -28.11 -22.61
C LYS A 223 -13.40 -27.75 -24.08
N ALA A 224 -14.07 -26.62 -24.32
CA ALA A 224 -14.45 -26.15 -25.66
C ALA A 224 -13.48 -25.09 -26.22
N ASP A 225 -12.49 -24.66 -25.44
CA ASP A 225 -11.51 -23.63 -25.81
C ASP A 225 -10.10 -24.09 -25.44
N GLU A 226 -9.42 -24.74 -26.39
CA GLU A 226 -8.06 -25.27 -26.17
C GLU A 226 -7.03 -24.15 -25.89
N THR A 227 -7.28 -22.92 -26.35
CA THR A 227 -6.40 -21.78 -26.05
C THR A 227 -6.55 -21.37 -24.59
N ALA A 228 -7.79 -21.17 -24.12
CA ALA A 228 -8.07 -20.85 -22.73
C ALA A 228 -7.62 -21.97 -21.78
N LYS A 229 -7.81 -23.23 -22.17
CA LYS A 229 -7.33 -24.39 -21.43
C LYS A 229 -5.81 -24.36 -21.28
N THR A 230 -5.07 -24.19 -22.37
CA THR A 230 -3.59 -24.09 -22.33
C THR A 230 -3.14 -22.92 -21.46
N ALA A 231 -3.72 -21.74 -21.64
CA ALA A 231 -3.41 -20.56 -20.83
C ALA A 231 -3.67 -20.80 -19.34
N SER A 232 -4.79 -21.45 -19.00
CA SER A 232 -5.13 -21.76 -17.60
C SER A 232 -4.16 -22.76 -16.95
N GLN A 233 -3.61 -23.71 -17.71
CA GLN A 233 -2.58 -24.62 -17.19
C GLN A 233 -1.25 -23.88 -16.93
N LEU A 234 -0.91 -22.87 -17.75
CA LEU A 234 0.24 -22.01 -17.49
C LEU A 234 0.03 -21.12 -16.26
N LEU A 235 -1.19 -20.60 -16.06
CA LEU A 235 -1.55 -19.88 -14.83
C LEU A 235 -1.46 -20.79 -13.59
N LEU A 236 -1.88 -22.06 -13.70
CA LEU A 236 -1.71 -23.05 -12.63
C LEU A 236 -0.23 -23.29 -12.30
N LYS A 237 0.64 -23.35 -13.31
CA LYS A 237 2.08 -23.43 -13.09
C LYS A 237 2.60 -22.19 -12.34
N GLY A 238 2.18 -20.99 -12.75
CA GLY A 238 2.54 -19.75 -12.05
C GLY A 238 2.05 -19.71 -10.59
N PHE A 239 0.87 -20.27 -10.31
CA PHE A 239 0.38 -20.45 -8.94
C PHE A 239 1.27 -21.40 -8.12
N ILE A 240 1.71 -22.50 -8.72
CA ILE A 240 2.63 -23.45 -8.07
C ILE A 240 3.98 -22.78 -7.77
N ASP A 241 4.53 -22.04 -8.73
CA ASP A 241 5.77 -21.28 -8.55
C ASP A 241 5.61 -20.23 -7.42
N TRP A 242 4.44 -19.57 -7.33
CA TRP A 242 4.11 -18.66 -6.24
C TRP A 242 4.04 -19.36 -4.88
N VAL A 243 3.41 -20.54 -4.78
CA VAL A 243 3.37 -21.35 -3.55
C VAL A 243 4.79 -21.70 -3.09
N ALA A 244 5.65 -22.12 -4.01
CA ALA A 244 7.05 -22.44 -3.70
C ALA A 244 7.84 -21.21 -3.20
N ALA A 245 7.65 -20.05 -3.83
CA ALA A 245 8.24 -18.79 -3.38
C ALA A 245 7.71 -18.38 -2.00
N ALA A 246 6.41 -18.58 -1.75
CA ALA A 246 5.78 -18.27 -0.49
C ALA A 246 6.34 -19.06 0.69
N HIS A 247 6.63 -20.34 0.49
CA HIS A 247 7.19 -21.20 1.53
C HIS A 247 8.53 -20.69 2.07
N GLN A 248 9.31 -19.96 1.27
CA GLN A 248 10.59 -19.37 1.70
C GLN A 248 10.41 -18.38 2.86
N TYR A 249 9.35 -17.57 2.80
CA TYR A 249 9.05 -16.56 3.82
C TYR A 249 8.15 -17.10 4.94
N ARG A 250 7.34 -18.13 4.67
CA ARG A 250 6.46 -18.78 5.66
C ARG A 250 7.25 -19.53 6.75
N HIS A 251 8.32 -20.23 6.37
CA HIS A 251 9.09 -21.11 7.27
C HIS A 251 10.45 -20.53 7.69
N GLY A 252 10.76 -19.28 7.35
CA GLY A 252 11.97 -18.63 7.82
C GLY A 252 12.08 -18.67 9.35
N PRO A 253 13.30 -18.73 9.93
CA PRO A 253 13.47 -18.80 11.37
C PRO A 253 12.69 -17.68 12.08
N SER A 254 12.10 -18.00 13.22
CA SER A 254 11.40 -17.04 14.09
C SER A 254 12.36 -16.23 14.97
N GLU A 255 13.68 -16.48 14.86
CA GLU A 255 14.71 -15.75 15.58
C GLU A 255 14.95 -14.35 14.99
N ASP A 256 15.37 -13.43 15.87
CA ASP A 256 15.82 -12.07 15.56
C ASP A 256 16.95 -12.14 14.50
N GLY A 257 16.58 -12.08 13.21
CA GLY A 257 17.53 -12.23 12.11
C GLY A 257 16.97 -12.78 10.80
N ALA A 258 15.74 -13.31 10.77
CA ALA A 258 15.10 -13.61 9.49
C ALA A 258 14.85 -12.31 8.72
N ALA A 259 15.46 -12.20 7.53
CA ALA A 259 15.28 -11.05 6.67
C ALA A 259 13.80 -10.91 6.32
N GLU A 260 13.20 -9.77 6.69
CA GLU A 260 11.90 -9.39 6.15
C GLU A 260 12.02 -9.29 4.62
N PRO A 261 11.03 -9.78 3.86
CA PRO A 261 11.00 -9.54 2.42
C PRO A 261 11.11 -8.02 2.18
N PRO A 262 11.94 -7.57 1.23
CA PRO A 262 12.00 -6.14 0.91
C PRO A 262 10.64 -5.66 0.35
N PRO A 263 10.34 -4.36 0.43
CA PRO A 263 9.05 -3.79 0.07
C PRO A 263 8.44 -4.30 -1.23
N GLU A 264 9.25 -4.30 -2.29
CA GLU A 264 8.86 -4.74 -3.62
C GLU A 264 8.48 -6.22 -3.69
N VAL A 265 9.11 -7.07 -2.87
CA VAL A 265 8.86 -8.51 -2.85
C VAL A 265 7.57 -8.82 -2.11
N TRP A 266 7.37 -8.28 -0.90
CA TRP A 266 6.15 -8.60 -0.15
C TRP A 266 4.91 -8.02 -0.83
N GLN A 267 5.01 -6.81 -1.40
CA GLN A 267 3.90 -6.19 -2.11
C GLN A 267 3.51 -7.03 -3.33
N HIS A 268 4.49 -7.48 -4.10
CA HIS A 268 4.23 -8.36 -5.25
C HIS A 268 3.57 -9.69 -4.84
N LEU A 269 4.12 -10.34 -3.81
CA LEU A 269 3.61 -11.62 -3.32
C LEU A 269 2.18 -11.51 -2.78
N LEU A 270 1.85 -10.42 -2.06
CA LEU A 270 0.50 -10.13 -1.57
C LEU A 270 -0.48 -9.82 -2.70
N SER A 271 -0.07 -9.06 -3.73
CA SER A 271 -0.88 -8.84 -4.93
C SER A 271 -1.18 -10.15 -5.65
N GLN A 272 -0.19 -11.04 -5.77
CA GLN A 272 -0.39 -12.37 -6.35
C GLN A 272 -1.34 -13.21 -5.50
N ALA A 273 -1.23 -13.18 -4.16
CA ALA A 273 -2.18 -13.86 -3.28
C ALA A 273 -3.63 -13.40 -3.54
N ALA A 274 -3.86 -12.08 -3.64
CA ALA A 274 -5.18 -11.52 -3.94
C ALA A 274 -5.71 -11.99 -5.31
N SER A 275 -4.86 -12.01 -6.33
CA SER A 275 -5.21 -12.52 -7.67
C SER A 275 -5.56 -14.02 -7.64
N HIS A 276 -4.76 -14.84 -6.95
CA HIS A 276 -5.00 -16.27 -6.79
C HIS A 276 -6.29 -16.56 -6.02
N ILE A 277 -6.58 -15.81 -4.95
CA ILE A 277 -7.84 -15.90 -4.21
C ILE A 277 -9.04 -15.71 -5.14
N ARG A 278 -9.02 -14.65 -5.96
CA ARG A 278 -10.10 -14.37 -6.91
C ARG A 278 -10.26 -15.52 -7.90
N TRP A 279 -9.17 -15.90 -8.56
CA TRP A 279 -9.18 -16.96 -9.56
C TRP A 279 -9.66 -18.32 -9.01
N LEU A 280 -9.15 -18.72 -7.84
CA LEU A 280 -9.52 -19.98 -7.19
C LEU A 280 -10.98 -19.96 -6.72
N SER A 281 -11.45 -18.86 -6.13
CA SER A 281 -12.84 -18.74 -5.69
C SER A 281 -13.83 -18.79 -6.87
N ASP A 282 -13.50 -18.15 -8.00
CA ASP A 282 -14.31 -18.23 -9.22
C ASP A 282 -14.30 -19.64 -9.84
N LEU A 283 -13.20 -20.38 -9.69
CA LEU A 283 -13.11 -21.77 -10.13
C LEU A 283 -13.93 -22.70 -9.23
N ASP A 284 -13.88 -22.50 -7.91
CA ASP A 284 -14.68 -23.24 -6.92
C ASP A 284 -16.18 -23.06 -7.18
N ARG A 285 -16.64 -21.81 -7.30
CA ARG A 285 -18.05 -21.49 -7.58
C ARG A 285 -18.55 -22.13 -8.86
N TRP A 286 -17.74 -22.10 -9.92
CA TRP A 286 -18.08 -22.78 -11.17
C TRP A 286 -18.19 -24.30 -10.97
N ASN A 287 -17.24 -24.91 -10.25
CA ASN A 287 -17.25 -26.34 -10.00
C ASN A 287 -18.46 -26.78 -9.15
N LEU A 288 -18.83 -25.98 -8.14
CA LEU A 288 -20.04 -26.20 -7.34
C LEU A 288 -21.31 -26.07 -8.20
N GLY A 289 -21.37 -25.08 -9.09
CA GLY A 289 -22.49 -24.89 -10.01
C GLY A 289 -22.59 -25.97 -11.09
N ALA A 290 -21.47 -26.60 -11.47
CA ALA A 290 -21.42 -27.72 -12.41
C ALA A 290 -21.74 -29.08 -11.76
N ALA A 291 -21.71 -29.16 -10.43
CA ALA A 291 -22.03 -30.37 -9.65
C ALA A 291 -23.52 -30.50 -9.30
N VAL A 292 -24.34 -29.51 -9.67
CA VAL A 292 -25.81 -29.50 -9.58
C VAL A 292 -26.40 -29.84 -10.94
#